data_AF-A0A7S1RPH3-F1
#
_entry.id   AF-A0A7S1RPH3-F1
#
_cell.length_a   1.000
_cell.length_b   1.000
_cell.length_c   1.000
_cell.angle_alpha   90.00
_cell.angle_beta   90.00
_cell.angle_gamma   90.00
#
_symmetry.space_group_name_H-M   'P 1'
#
loop_
_entity.id
_entity.type
_entity.pdbx_description
1 polymer ?
#
loop_
_entity_poly.entity_id
_entity_poly.type
_entity_poly.pdbx_seq_one_letter_code
_entity_poly.pdbx_strand_id
1 'polypeptide(L)'
;ALRLHHHASVVAWGGNNENEVALDWYALSRQNRDLYVADFVALYIDTVMPALRRIDPDVVFVDTSPSNGLVSSEPYVKRWGDPQDPGLGDVHFYDKTNVADCEEASHYPRARFVSEH
;
A
#
# COMPACT_ATOMS: atom_id res chain seq x y z
N ALA A 1 -2.92 -2.78 -17.94
CA ALA A 1 -3.44 -1.43 -18.22
C ALA A 1 -4.09 -1.28 -19.61
N LEU A 2 -3.58 -1.87 -20.70
CA LEU A 2 -4.08 -1.66 -22.09
C LEU A 2 -5.61 -1.72 -22.25
N ARG A 3 -6.28 -2.64 -21.55
CA ARG A 3 -7.74 -2.80 -21.63
C ARG A 3 -8.53 -1.73 -20.86
N LEU A 4 -7.95 -1.11 -19.83
CA LEU A 4 -8.70 -0.40 -18.79
C LEU A 4 -8.32 1.08 -18.65
N HIS A 5 -7.15 1.52 -19.14
CA HIS A 5 -6.62 2.87 -18.91
C HIS A 5 -7.49 3.99 -19.51
N HIS A 6 -8.36 3.70 -20.48
CA HIS A 6 -9.23 4.68 -21.13
C HIS A 6 -10.53 4.95 -20.35
N HIS A 7 -10.77 4.25 -19.24
CA HIS A 7 -11.95 4.47 -18.41
C HIS A 7 -11.69 5.60 -17.41
N ALA A 8 -12.40 6.72 -17.56
CA ALA A 8 -12.29 7.88 -16.66
C ALA A 8 -12.63 7.57 -15.18
N SER A 9 -13.32 6.45 -14.91
CA SER A 9 -13.60 5.98 -13.55
C SER A 9 -12.39 5.38 -12.83
N VAL A 10 -11.31 5.03 -13.56
CA VAL A 10 -10.08 4.52 -12.97
C VAL A 10 -9.22 5.71 -12.54
N VAL A 11 -9.11 5.93 -11.24
CA VAL A 11 -8.40 7.10 -10.67
C VAL A 11 -7.01 6.78 -10.11
N ALA A 12 -6.73 5.50 -9.85
CA ALA A 12 -5.44 5.02 -9.38
C ALA A 12 -5.27 3.53 -9.68
N TRP A 13 -4.02 3.06 -9.68
CA TRP A 13 -3.67 1.64 -9.76
C TRP A 13 -2.94 1.21 -8.49
N GLY A 14 -3.52 0.23 -7.77
CA GLY A 14 -2.85 -0.45 -6.67
C GLY A 14 -1.97 -1.61 -7.17
N GLY A 15 -0.75 -1.71 -6.66
CA GLY A 15 0.18 -2.78 -7.00
C GLY A 15 -0.19 -4.13 -6.38
N ASN A 16 -0.74 -4.11 -5.17
CA ASN A 16 -1.17 -5.29 -4.41
C ASN A 16 -2.08 -4.89 -3.24
N ASN A 17 -2.58 -5.88 -2.52
CA ASN A 17 -3.25 -5.74 -1.23
C ASN A 17 -2.33 -6.23 -0.11
N GLU A 18 -2.06 -5.38 0.88
CA GLU A 18 -1.41 -5.66 2.16
C GLU A 18 -0.02 -6.31 2.09
N ASN A 19 0.63 -6.40 0.93
CA ASN A 19 1.87 -7.20 0.83
C ASN A 19 3.07 -6.57 1.57
N GLU A 20 3.12 -5.25 1.79
CA GLU A 20 4.13 -4.67 2.67
C GLU A 20 3.89 -5.06 4.14
N VAL A 21 2.63 -5.06 4.60
CA VAL A 21 2.25 -5.55 5.93
C VAL A 21 2.55 -7.05 6.05
N ALA A 22 2.32 -7.80 4.96
CA ALA A 22 2.51 -9.24 4.91
C ALA A 22 3.97 -9.69 5.04
N LEU A 23 4.93 -8.78 4.84
CA LEU A 23 6.34 -9.04 5.17
C LEU A 23 6.50 -9.45 6.64
N ASP A 24 5.62 -9.00 7.52
CA ASP A 24 5.61 -9.36 8.94
C ASP A 24 4.57 -10.44 9.31
N TRP A 25 3.75 -10.94 8.38
CA TRP A 25 2.75 -11.98 8.69
C TRP A 25 3.35 -13.37 8.79
N TYR A 26 4.23 -13.74 7.86
CA TYR A 26 4.73 -15.11 7.74
C TYR A 26 6.08 -15.28 8.46
N ALA A 27 6.30 -16.45 9.07
CA ALA A 27 7.59 -16.74 9.70
C ALA A 27 8.74 -16.70 8.67
N LEU A 28 8.49 -17.18 7.46
CA LEU A 28 9.45 -17.21 6.38
C LEU A 28 9.87 -15.81 5.93
N SER A 29 8.92 -14.88 5.81
CA SER A 29 9.20 -13.50 5.42
C SER A 29 9.97 -12.75 6.51
N ARG A 30 9.59 -12.93 7.78
CA ARG A 30 10.32 -12.37 8.94
C ARG A 30 11.76 -12.90 9.04
N GLN A 31 11.96 -14.19 8.79
CA GLN A 31 13.29 -14.83 8.86
C GLN A 31 14.21 -14.45 7.69
N ASN A 32 13.65 -14.00 6.56
CA ASN A 32 14.40 -13.66 5.35
C ASN A 32 14.00 -12.27 4.85
N ARG A 33 13.86 -11.31 5.78
CA ARG A 33 13.28 -9.98 5.52
C ARG A 33 13.84 -9.31 4.26
N ASP A 34 15.17 -9.24 4.16
CA ASP A 34 15.82 -8.49 3.08
C ASP A 34 15.62 -9.13 1.71
N LEU A 35 15.50 -10.46 1.64
CA LEU A 35 15.13 -11.16 0.41
C LEU A 35 13.73 -10.73 -0.06
N TYR A 36 12.75 -10.77 0.84
CA TYR A 36 11.37 -10.44 0.48
C TYR A 36 11.13 -8.95 0.25
N VAL A 37 11.89 -8.07 0.91
CA VAL A 37 11.91 -6.64 0.59
C VAL A 37 12.49 -6.42 -0.80
N ALA A 38 13.59 -7.08 -1.15
CA ALA A 38 14.18 -6.99 -2.48
C ALA A 38 13.21 -7.51 -3.55
N ASP A 39 12.55 -8.64 -3.31
CA ASP A 39 11.55 -9.21 -4.22
C ASP A 39 10.32 -8.30 -4.37
N PHE A 40 9.85 -7.67 -3.29
CA PHE A 40 8.78 -6.67 -3.34
C PHE A 40 9.14 -5.51 -4.27
N VAL A 41 10.34 -4.95 -4.11
CA VAL A 41 10.83 -3.84 -4.96
C VAL A 41 10.95 -4.30 -6.40
N ALA A 42 11.59 -5.45 -6.64
CA ALA A 42 11.79 -6.00 -7.98
C ALA A 42 10.46 -6.21 -8.72
N LEU A 43 9.43 -6.71 -8.02
CA LEU A 43 8.13 -6.97 -8.61
C LEU A 43 7.32 -5.68 -8.80
N TYR A 44 7.04 -4.94 -7.74
CA TYR A 44 6.06 -3.85 -7.80
C TYR A 44 6.64 -2.55 -8.36
N ILE A 45 7.88 -2.24 -7.99
CA ILE A 45 8.53 -0.97 -8.33
C ILE A 45 9.34 -1.09 -9.62
N ASP A 46 10.11 -2.15 -9.81
CA ASP A 46 10.99 -2.28 -10.99
C ASP A 46 10.31 -2.95 -12.19
N THR A 47 9.23 -3.71 -11.96
CA THR A 47 8.53 -4.45 -13.02
C THR A 47 7.12 -3.89 -13.30
N VAL A 48 6.22 -3.93 -12.32
CA VAL A 48 4.79 -3.57 -12.52
C VAL A 48 4.63 -2.08 -12.81
N MET A 49 5.20 -1.20 -12.00
CA MET A 49 5.06 0.25 -12.18
C MET A 49 5.60 0.74 -13.55
N PRO A 50 6.80 0.34 -14.02
CA PRO A 50 7.28 0.74 -15.35
C PRO A 50 6.43 0.17 -16.48
N ALA A 51 5.93 -1.07 -16.35
CA ALA A 51 5.02 -1.65 -17.34
C ALA A 51 3.69 -0.87 -17.42
N LEU A 52 3.16 -0.41 -16.28
CA LEU A 52 1.98 0.46 -16.22
C LEU A 52 2.27 1.83 -16.86
N ARG A 53 3.35 2.50 -16.45
CA ARG A 53 3.72 3.84 -16.93
C ARG A 53 4.04 3.91 -18.42
N ARG A 54 4.43 2.79 -19.06
CA ARG A 54 4.55 2.72 -20.53
C ARG A 54 3.21 2.86 -21.25
N ILE A 55 2.11 2.54 -20.59
CA ILE A 55 0.74 2.58 -21.16
C ILE A 55 0.01 3.83 -20.67
N ASP A 56 0.20 4.19 -19.41
CA ASP A 56 -0.50 5.28 -18.73
C ASP A 56 0.51 6.08 -17.89
N PRO A 57 1.25 7.03 -18.51
CA PRO A 57 2.38 7.70 -17.86
C PRO A 57 1.99 8.61 -16.69
N ASP A 58 0.80 9.21 -16.75
CA ASP A 58 0.34 10.24 -15.82
C ASP A 58 -0.46 9.65 -14.65
N VAL A 59 -0.59 8.32 -14.58
CA VAL A 59 -1.45 7.69 -13.58
C VAL A 59 -0.83 7.62 -12.20
N VAL A 60 -1.67 7.79 -11.19
CA VAL A 60 -1.31 7.54 -9.79
C VAL A 60 -1.14 6.03 -9.59
N PHE A 61 0.07 5.64 -9.20
CA PHE A 61 0.41 4.28 -8.80
C PHE A 61 0.65 4.23 -7.29
N VAL A 62 -0.03 3.33 -6.61
CA VAL A 62 0.13 3.05 -5.18
C VAL A 62 0.73 1.65 -5.07
N ASP A 63 1.91 1.55 -4.49
CA ASP A 63 2.70 0.30 -4.53
C ASP A 63 2.15 -0.83 -3.66
N THR A 64 1.39 -0.50 -2.62
CA THR A 64 0.69 -1.43 -1.71
C THR A 64 -0.42 -0.68 -0.98
N SER A 65 -1.37 -1.39 -0.39
CA SER A 65 -2.46 -0.81 0.42
C SER A 65 -2.60 -1.66 1.67
N PRO A 66 -2.42 -1.13 2.89
CA PRO A 66 -2.15 0.26 3.21
C PRO A 66 -0.70 0.68 2.87
N SER A 67 -0.47 1.96 2.59
CA SER A 67 0.87 2.51 2.30
C SER A 67 1.11 3.86 2.96
N ASN A 68 2.35 4.07 3.40
CA ASN A 68 2.84 5.36 3.88
C ASN A 68 3.12 6.37 2.74
N GLY A 69 2.92 5.97 1.49
CA GLY A 69 3.22 6.77 0.30
C GLY A 69 4.71 6.91 0.04
N LEU A 70 5.11 8.06 -0.50
CA LEU A 70 6.46 8.29 -1.03
C LEU A 70 7.22 9.35 -0.23
N VAL A 71 8.55 9.24 -0.26
CA VAL A 71 9.49 10.31 0.10
C VAL A 71 9.75 11.21 -1.10
N SER A 72 9.87 10.61 -2.29
CA SER A 72 10.03 11.30 -3.56
C SER A 72 9.37 10.51 -4.69
N SER A 73 8.80 11.18 -5.68
CA SER A 73 8.27 10.55 -6.90
C SER A 73 9.31 10.43 -8.01
N GLU A 74 10.32 11.31 -8.01
CA GLU A 74 11.37 11.45 -9.04
C GLU A 74 12.69 11.86 -8.34
N PRO A 75 13.63 10.94 -8.08
CA PRO A 75 13.52 9.49 -8.27
C PRO A 75 12.44 8.89 -7.36
N TYR A 76 11.88 7.75 -7.76
CA TYR A 76 10.92 7.03 -6.94
C TYR A 76 11.58 6.53 -5.65
N VAL A 77 11.15 7.04 -4.51
CA VAL A 77 11.62 6.64 -3.18
C VAL A 77 10.41 6.35 -2.31
N LYS A 78 10.15 5.05 -2.08
CA LYS A 78 9.11 4.59 -1.15
C LYS A 78 9.41 5.05 0.27
N ARG A 79 8.37 5.43 1.01
CA ARG A 79 8.45 5.65 2.47
C ARG A 79 8.23 4.34 3.21
N TRP A 80 9.32 3.63 3.52
CA TRP A 80 9.26 2.46 4.40
C TRP A 80 8.92 2.85 5.84
N GLY A 81 8.32 1.93 6.59
CA GLY A 81 7.93 2.12 7.99
C GLY A 81 6.85 1.13 8.38
N ASP A 82 6.11 1.44 9.44
CA ASP A 82 4.84 0.77 9.74
C ASP A 82 3.81 1.20 8.69
N PRO A 83 3.32 0.30 7.80
CA PRO A 83 2.37 0.69 6.76
C PRO A 83 1.01 1.10 7.29
N GLN A 84 0.74 0.92 8.59
CA GLN A 84 -0.50 1.29 9.27
C GLN A 84 -0.39 2.64 10.02
N ASP A 85 0.62 3.48 9.76
CA ASP A 85 0.76 4.79 10.41
C ASP A 85 -0.39 5.72 9.99
N PRO A 86 -1.32 6.09 10.90
CA PRO A 86 -2.47 6.91 10.56
C PRO A 86 -2.08 8.34 10.15
N GLY A 87 -0.88 8.81 10.48
CA GLY A 87 -0.37 10.12 10.06
C GLY A 87 -0.02 10.20 8.58
N LEU A 88 0.11 9.06 7.91
CA LEU A 88 0.58 8.88 6.54
C LEU A 88 -0.46 8.11 5.70
N GLY A 89 -0.25 8.10 4.38
CA GLY A 89 -1.13 7.58 3.32
C GLY A 89 -2.51 7.04 3.72
N ASP A 90 -2.68 5.72 3.74
CA ASP A 90 -3.94 5.05 4.09
C ASP A 90 -3.74 3.92 5.11
N VAL A 91 -4.83 3.51 5.77
CA VAL A 91 -4.83 2.41 6.75
C VAL A 91 -5.96 1.42 6.49
N HIS A 92 -5.75 0.18 6.95
CA HIS A 92 -6.76 -0.88 7.01
C HIS A 92 -7.05 -1.18 8.49
N PHE A 93 -8.26 -0.92 8.97
CA PHE A 93 -8.56 -1.00 10.41
C PHE A 93 -9.61 -2.05 10.75
N TYR A 94 -9.21 -3.10 11.47
CA TYR A 94 -10.14 -4.12 11.96
C TYR A 94 -9.91 -4.39 13.44
N ASP A 95 -10.85 -4.00 14.31
CA ASP A 95 -10.82 -4.45 15.71
C ASP A 95 -11.41 -5.85 15.83
N LYS A 96 -10.52 -6.83 16.07
CA LYS A 96 -10.89 -8.24 16.30
C LYS A 96 -10.93 -8.61 17.78
N THR A 97 -10.63 -7.65 18.66
CA THR A 97 -10.54 -7.89 20.10
C THR A 97 -11.90 -7.85 20.78
N ASN A 98 -12.91 -7.20 20.16
CA ASN A 98 -14.24 -6.95 20.73
C ASN A 98 -14.18 -6.26 22.09
N VAL A 99 -13.10 -5.52 22.37
CA VAL A 99 -12.92 -4.84 23.65
C VAL A 99 -13.51 -3.43 23.61
N ALA A 100 -13.51 -2.79 22.44
CA ALA A 100 -14.11 -1.49 22.25
C ALA A 100 -15.57 -1.59 21.75
N ASP A 101 -16.37 -0.63 22.18
CA ASP A 101 -17.71 -0.41 21.62
C ASP A 101 -17.56 0.20 20.22
N CYS A 102 -18.28 -0.32 19.22
CA CYS A 102 -18.24 0.23 17.86
C CYS A 102 -18.90 1.61 17.77
N GLU A 103 -19.65 2.05 18.78
CA GLU A 103 -20.12 3.43 18.89
C GLU A 103 -19.07 4.37 19.51
N GLU A 104 -17.97 3.85 20.06
CA GLU A 104 -16.90 4.66 20.66
C GLU A 104 -16.01 5.29 19.58
N ALA A 105 -16.35 6.50 19.14
CA ALA A 105 -15.61 7.21 18.09
C ALA A 105 -14.10 7.40 18.36
N SER A 106 -13.65 7.40 19.63
CA SER A 106 -12.22 7.47 19.99
C SER A 106 -11.43 6.21 19.65
N HIS A 107 -12.11 5.10 19.40
CA HIS A 107 -11.48 3.82 19.06
C HIS A 107 -10.93 3.79 17.63
N TYR A 108 -11.54 4.54 16.71
CA TYR A 108 -11.15 4.55 15.30
C TYR A 108 -9.89 5.38 15.03
N PRO A 109 -9.04 4.98 14.06
CA PRO A 109 -7.83 5.71 13.75
C PRO A 109 -8.15 7.07 13.14
N ARG A 110 -7.43 8.11 13.59
CA ARG A 110 -7.44 9.44 12.95
C ARG A 110 -6.53 9.44 11.73
N ALA A 111 -6.85 8.60 10.75
CA ALA A 111 -6.04 8.39 9.57
C ALA A 111 -6.24 9.48 8.50
N ARG A 112 -5.26 9.62 7.61
CA ARG A 112 -5.37 10.46 6.40
C ARG A 112 -6.44 9.92 5.44
N PHE A 113 -6.48 8.60 5.27
CA PHE A 113 -7.46 7.87 4.49
C PHE A 113 -7.67 6.47 5.08
N VAL A 114 -8.88 5.93 5.02
CA VAL A 114 -9.20 4.57 5.45
C VAL A 114 -9.73 3.83 4.23
N SER A 115 -8.90 2.97 3.65
CA SER A 115 -9.22 2.18 2.45
C SER A 115 -9.98 0.89 2.79
N GLU A 116 -9.84 0.40 4.04
CA GLU A 116 -10.59 -0.74 4.58
C GLU A 116 -10.93 -0.55 6.07
N HIS A 117 -12.13 -0.98 6.50
CA HIS A 117 -12.58 -1.00 7.90
C HIS A 117 -13.69 -2.04 8.16
#